data_AF-A0A355BJY8-F1
#
_entry.id   AF-A0A355BJY8-F1
#
_cell.length_a   1.000
_cell.length_b   1.000
_cell.length_c   1.000
_cell.angle_alpha   90.00
_cell.angle_beta   90.00
_cell.angle_gamma   90.00
#
_symmetry.space_group_name_H-M   'P 1'
#
loop_
_entity.id
_entity.type
_entity.pdbx_description
1 polymer ?
#
loop_
_entity_poly.entity_id
_entity_poly.type
_entity_poly.pdbx_seq_one_letter_code
_entity_poly.pdbx_strand_id
1 'polypeptide(L)' 'MLQWASSDARYFRRFDIPVLQYGPADLPTIHGLNEKVLVEEIIAAAKVYVLTAVDYLTEGK' A
#
# COMPACT_ATOMS: atom_id res chain seq x y z
N MET A 1 -11.65 2.08 7.35
CA MET A 1 -10.29 2.23 6.80
C MET A 1 -9.89 3.68 6.89
N LEU A 2 -8.75 3.98 7.50
CA LEU A 2 -8.28 5.36 7.68
C LEU A 2 -7.50 5.80 6.43
N GLN A 3 -7.99 6.83 5.74
CA GLN A 3 -7.32 7.46 4.61
C GLN A 3 -6.96 8.90 5.01
N TRP A 4 -5.67 9.16 5.24
CA TRP A 4 -5.16 10.47 5.70
C TRP A 4 -4.88 11.47 4.57
N ALA A 5 -4.79 11.01 3.33
CA ALA A 5 -4.56 11.83 2.14
C ALA A 5 -5.42 11.37 0.96
N SER A 6 -5.60 12.21 -0.05
CA SER A 6 -6.33 11.80 -1.27
C SER A 6 -5.54 10.74 -2.06
N SER A 7 -6.25 9.76 -2.64
CA SER A 7 -5.68 8.73 -3.52
C SER A 7 -6.77 8.07 -4.37
N ASP A 8 -6.37 7.23 -5.32
CA ASP A 8 -7.29 6.50 -6.21
C ASP A 8 -8.24 5.57 -5.46
N ALA A 9 -7.87 5.15 -4.25
CA ALA A 9 -8.74 4.39 -3.35
C ALA A 9 -10.08 5.11 -3.10
N ARG A 10 -10.10 6.44 -3.10
CA ARG A 10 -11.35 7.22 -3.01
C ARG A 10 -12.29 6.93 -4.17
N TYR A 11 -11.76 6.81 -5.38
CA TYR A 11 -12.56 6.55 -6.58
C TYR A 11 -13.01 5.09 -6.64
N PHE A 12 -12.14 4.13 -6.31
CA PHE A 12 -12.52 2.71 -6.27
C PHE A 12 -13.69 2.43 -5.30
N ARG A 13 -13.71 3.08 -4.13
CA ARG A 13 -14.83 2.94 -3.19
C ARG A 13 -16.16 3.44 -3.71
N ARG A 14 -16.18 4.37 -4.68
CA ARG A 14 -17.44 4.83 -5.31
C ARG A 14 -18.11 3.75 -6.17
N PHE A 15 -17.38 2.69 -6.48
CA PHE A 15 -17.85 1.54 -7.27
C PHE A 15 -17.88 0.25 -6.44
N ASP A 16 -17.93 0.35 -5.12
CA ASP A 16 -17.96 -0.80 -4.18
C ASP A 16 -16.80 -1.79 -4.34
N ILE A 17 -15.67 -1.35 -4.90
CA ILE A 17 -14.47 -2.17 -5.03
C ILE A 17 -13.73 -2.17 -3.67
N PRO A 18 -13.50 -3.33 -3.03
CA PRO A 18 -12.68 -3.42 -1.84
C PRO A 18 -11.26 -2.94 -2.14
N VAL A 19 -10.80 -1.93 -1.42
CA VAL A 19 -9.50 -1.31 -1.67
C VAL A 19 -8.81 -0.90 -0.39
N LEU A 20 -7.49 -1.07 -0.36
CA LEU A 20 -6.61 -0.51 0.64
C LEU A 20 -5.40 0.20 0.00
N GLN A 21 -4.71 1.04 0.77
CA GLN A 21 -3.47 1.70 0.38
C GLN A 21 -2.40 1.26 1.39
N TYR A 22 -1.30 0.70 0.88
CA TYR A 22 -0.23 0.13 1.68
C TYR A 22 1.11 0.36 1.00
N GLY A 23 2.12 0.69 1.79
CA GLY A 23 3.48 0.90 1.31
C GLY A 23 4.31 1.60 2.37
N PRO A 24 5.64 1.38 2.38
CA PRO A 24 6.52 2.03 3.33
C PRO A 24 6.84 3.46 2.86
N ALA A 25 7.05 4.36 3.81
CA ALA A 25 7.49 5.73 3.53
C ALA A 25 8.10 6.35 4.79
N ASP A 26 9.14 7.17 4.63
CA ASP A 26 9.55 8.12 5.66
C ASP A 26 8.58 9.32 5.63
N LEU A 27 7.49 9.25 6.41
CA LEU A 27 6.34 10.18 6.35
C LEU A 27 6.71 11.67 6.34
N PRO A 28 7.67 12.16 7.15
CA PRO A 28 8.11 13.55 7.13
C PRO A 28 8.73 14.01 5.80
N THR A 29 9.15 13.08 4.95
CA THR A 29 9.83 13.39 3.67
C THR A 29 8.90 13.33 2.46
N ILE A 30 7.65 12.90 2.64
CA ILE A 30 6.67 12.85 1.54
C ILE A 30 6.48 14.28 1.00
N HIS A 31 6.69 14.46 -0.32
CA HIS A 31 6.69 15.76 -1.00
C HIS A 31 7.84 16.72 -0.60
N GLY A 32 8.86 16.21 0.12
CA GLY A 32 10.05 16.96 0.51
C GLY A 32 11.26 16.72 -0.40
N LEU A 33 12.34 17.45 -0.13
CA LEU A 33 13.65 17.16 -0.73
C LEU A 33 14.21 15.85 -0.16
N ASN A 34 14.90 15.06 -0.99
CA ASN A 34 15.49 13.77 -0.60
C ASN A 34 14.46 12.81 0.02
N GLU A 35 13.28 12.70 -0.60
CA GLU A 35 12.29 11.67 -0.30
C GLU A 35 12.96 10.28 -0.30
N LYS A 36 12.77 9.54 0.78
CA LYS A 36 13.48 8.27 1.01
C LYS A 36 12.67 7.32 1.89
N VAL A 37 13.18 6.11 2.00
CA VAL A 37 12.62 5.02 2.81
C VAL A 37 13.74 4.02 3.08
N LEU A 38 13.61 3.20 4.13
CA LEU A 38 14.59 2.15 4.41
C LEU A 38 14.48 1.02 3.38
N VAL A 39 15.63 0.49 2.95
CA VAL A 39 15.69 -0.60 1.97
C VAL A 39 15.01 -1.85 2.53
N GLU A 40 15.16 -2.11 3.82
CA GLU A 40 14.57 -3.23 4.53
C GLU A 40 13.04 -3.16 4.51
N GLU A 41 12.48 -1.96 4.59
CA GLU A 41 11.02 -1.75 4.54
C GLU A 41 10.47 -2.00 3.12
N ILE A 42 11.25 -1.67 2.08
CA ILE A 42 10.90 -2.01 0.69
C ILE A 42 10.91 -3.53 0.48
N ILE A 43 11.92 -4.22 1.01
CA ILE A 43 11.98 -5.69 0.97
C ILE A 43 10.79 -6.31 1.72
N ALA A 44 10.45 -5.79 2.89
CA ALA A 44 9.29 -6.25 3.65
C ALA A 44 7.97 -6.02 2.90
N ALA A 45 7.79 -4.83 2.30
CA ALA A 45 6.60 -4.53 1.50
C ALA A 45 6.46 -5.45 0.28
N ALA A 46 7.57 -5.74 -0.41
CA ALA A 46 7.58 -6.68 -1.53
C ALA A 46 7.12 -8.08 -1.10
N LYS A 47 7.57 -8.56 0.07
CA LYS A 47 7.12 -9.86 0.63
C LYS A 47 5.61 -9.84 0.92
N VAL A 48 5.10 -8.76 1.50
CA VAL A 48 3.65 -8.62 1.75
C VAL A 48 2.87 -8.69 0.45
N TYR A 49 3.26 -7.94 -0.58
CA TYR A 49 2.58 -7.98 -1.89
C TYR A 49 2.56 -9.38 -2.49
N VAL A 50 3.70 -10.08 -2.48
CA VAL A 50 3.78 -11.46 -3.01
C VAL A 50 2.90 -12.41 -2.21
N LEU A 51 2.98 -12.37 -0.88
CA LEU A 51 2.18 -13.25 -0.02
C LEU A 51 0.69 -12.96 -0.16
N THR A 52 0.28 -11.70 -0.22
CA THR A 52 -1.13 -11.32 -0.46
C THR A 52 -1.61 -11.79 -1.82
N ALA A 53 -0.79 -11.69 -2.87
CA ALA A 53 -1.16 -12.18 -4.19
C ALA A 53 -1.28 -13.71 -4.22
N VAL A 54 -0.35 -14.43 -3.58
CA VAL A 54 -0.42 -15.89 -3.46
C VAL A 54 -1.67 -16.28 -2.68
N ASP A 55 -1.85 -15.76 -1.48
CA ASP A 55 -3.02 -15.99 -0.62
C ASP A 55 -4.34 -15.77 -1.37
N TYR A 56 -4.49 -14.62 -2.05
CA TYR A 56 -5.67 -14.31 -2.85
C TYR A 56 -5.92 -15.31 -3.99
N LEU A 57 -4.86 -15.77 -4.66
CA LEU A 57 -4.97 -16.68 -5.81
C LEU A 57 -5.06 -18.15 -5.43
N THR A 58 -4.57 -18.56 -4.26
CA THR A 58 -4.45 -19.98 -3.87
C THR A 58 -5.30 -20.37 -2.69
N GLU A 59 -5.55 -19.45 -1.75
CA GLU A 59 -6.29 -19.71 -0.52
C GLU A 59 -7.69 -19.09 -0.53
N GLY A 60 -8.17 -18.64 -1.69
CA GLY A 60 -9.50 -18.05 -1.92
C GLY A 60 -10.69 -18.98 -1.61
N LYS A 61 -10.84 -19.35 -0.35
CA LYS A 61 -12.08 -19.71 0.33
C LYS A 61 -12.68 -18.47 0.98
#